data_AF-W5XYL5-F1
#
_entry.id   AF-W5XYL5-F1
#
_cell.length_a   1.000
_cell.length_b   1.000
_cell.length_c   1.000
_cell.angle_alpha   90.00
_cell.angle_beta   90.00
_cell.angle_gamma   90.00
#
_symmetry.space_group_name_H-M   'P 1'
#
loop_
_entity.id
_entity.type
_entity.pdbx_description
1 polymer ?
#
loop_
_entity_poly.entity_id
_entity_poly.type
_entity_poly.pdbx_seq_one_letter_code
_entity_poly.pdbx_strand_id
1 'polypeptide(L)'
;MEKTSVPESLRQAVWLWYAVIGLEVVHQGLNVAMTLMNKAVAREQIKQALTGDQSYSDGFINATITLGTAVSALIALAILGGVYYLVRSLREGTKSAGMAQRVLIYFAVYFALRALFLFVSSPDSNLPVALYAVDGCIQIVIGAAAAVAAYLSMNKDAVEWLLKTAPKP
;
A
#
# COMPACT_ATOMS: atom_id res chain seq x y z
N MET A 1 37.97 13.53 -1.49
CA MET A 1 36.62 13.32 -0.94
C MET A 1 36.05 12.09 -1.61
N GLU A 2 35.99 10.96 -0.90
CA GLU A 2 35.40 9.73 -1.42
C GLU A 2 33.90 9.95 -1.59
N LYS A 3 33.41 9.82 -2.83
CA LYS A 3 31.98 9.95 -3.14
C LYS A 3 31.30 8.75 -2.51
N THR A 4 30.73 8.91 -1.32
CA THR A 4 30.03 7.85 -0.59
C THR A 4 28.85 7.36 -1.43
N SER A 5 29.10 6.33 -2.23
CA SER A 5 28.10 5.66 -3.04
C SER A 5 26.97 5.16 -2.14
N VAL A 6 25.72 5.25 -2.63
CA VAL A 6 24.56 4.72 -1.92
C VAL A 6 24.82 3.26 -1.53
N PRO A 7 24.68 2.87 -0.25
CA PRO A 7 24.91 1.51 0.20
C PRO A 7 24.06 0.51 -0.58
N GLU A 8 24.63 -0.67 -0.87
CA GLU A 8 23.95 -1.67 -1.68
C GLU A 8 22.61 -2.13 -1.08
N SER A 9 22.56 -2.31 0.24
CA SER A 9 21.33 -2.67 0.94
C SER A 9 20.23 -1.61 0.76
N LEU A 10 20.60 -0.32 0.79
CA LEU A 10 19.67 0.78 0.58
C LEU A 10 19.20 0.84 -0.88
N ARG A 11 20.08 0.56 -1.84
CA ARG A 11 19.73 0.45 -3.25
C ARG A 11 18.74 -0.69 -3.51
N GLN A 12 18.95 -1.85 -2.88
CA GLN A 12 18.03 -2.99 -2.95
C GLN A 12 16.69 -2.67 -2.28
N ALA A 13 16.71 -2.00 -1.12
CA ALA A 13 15.49 -1.55 -0.45
C ALA A 13 14.65 -0.62 -1.34
N VAL A 14 15.29 0.35 -2.02
CA VAL A 14 14.62 1.25 -2.96
C VAL A 14 13.98 0.48 -4.12
N TRP A 15 14.68 -0.50 -4.69
CA TRP A 15 14.13 -1.35 -5.75
C TRP A 15 12.91 -2.15 -5.29
N LEU A 16 12.98 -2.76 -4.10
CA LEU A 16 11.86 -3.48 -3.52
C LEU A 16 10.66 -2.55 -3.26
N TRP A 17 10.91 -1.32 -2.80
CA TRP A 17 9.84 -0.34 -2.63
C TRP A 17 9.17 0.06 -3.95
N TYR A 18 9.92 0.20 -5.05
CA TYR A 18 9.31 0.44 -6.36
C TYR A 18 8.50 -0.76 -6.85
N ALA A 19 8.95 -1.98 -6.58
CA ALA A 19 8.18 -3.18 -6.87
C ALA A 19 6.88 -3.24 -6.04
N VAL A 20 6.95 -2.92 -4.74
CA VAL A 20 5.78 -2.77 -3.86
C VAL A 20 4.79 -1.76 -4.42
N ILE A 21 5.27 -0.58 -4.84
CA ILE A 21 4.42 0.45 -5.45
C ILE A 21 3.75 -0.08 -6.72
N GLY A 22 4.51 -0.70 -7.63
CA GLY A 22 3.96 -1.24 -8.87
C GLY A 22 2.88 -2.31 -8.63
N LEU A 23 3.14 -3.24 -7.72
CA LEU A 23 2.20 -4.29 -7.35
C LEU A 23 0.96 -3.72 -6.64
N GLU A 24 1.13 -2.71 -5.79
CA GLU A 24 0.01 -2.05 -5.11
C GLU A 24 -0.92 -1.34 -6.10
N VAL A 25 -0.39 -0.71 -7.17
CA VAL A 25 -1.23 -0.16 -8.24
C VAL A 25 -2.08 -1.26 -8.90
N VAL A 26 -1.48 -2.41 -9.18
CA VAL A 26 -2.20 -3.57 -9.77
C VAL A 26 -3.30 -4.05 -8.81
N HIS A 27 -2.98 -4.21 -7.53
CA HIS A 27 -3.94 -4.58 -6.49
C HIS A 27 -5.11 -3.59 -6.41
N GLN A 28 -4.86 -2.28 -6.42
CA GLN A 28 -5.93 -1.27 -6.41
C GLN A 28 -6.85 -1.38 -7.63
N GLY A 29 -6.28 -1.65 -8.81
CA GLY A 29 -7.06 -1.91 -10.03
C GLY A 29 -7.95 -3.15 -9.90
N LEU A 30 -7.40 -4.25 -9.38
CA LEU A 30 -8.16 -5.48 -9.11
C LEU A 30 -9.26 -5.24 -8.08
N ASN A 31 -8.97 -4.52 -7.00
CA ASN A 31 -9.93 -4.21 -5.95
C ASN A 31 -11.14 -3.40 -6.47
N VAL A 32 -10.88 -2.37 -7.29
CA VAL A 32 -11.95 -1.60 -7.96
C VAL A 32 -12.77 -2.49 -8.89
N ALA A 33 -12.11 -3.31 -9.71
CA ALA A 33 -12.80 -4.23 -10.62
C ALA A 33 -13.70 -5.22 -9.86
N MET A 34 -13.17 -5.86 -8.82
CA MET A 34 -13.92 -6.80 -7.96
C MET A 34 -15.11 -6.12 -7.28
N THR A 35 -14.95 -4.90 -6.77
CA THR A 35 -16.05 -4.14 -6.16
C THR A 35 -17.16 -3.83 -7.16
N LEU A 36 -16.80 -3.45 -8.39
CA LEU A 36 -17.76 -3.15 -9.44
C LEU A 36 -18.45 -4.40 -10.01
N MET A 37 -17.78 -5.55 -9.99
CA MET A 37 -18.35 -6.85 -10.36
C MET A 37 -19.31 -7.37 -9.29
N ASN A 38 -19.06 -7.05 -8.01
CA ASN A 38 -19.85 -7.53 -6.88
C ASN A 38 -20.57 -6.39 -6.12
N LYS A 39 -21.40 -5.65 -6.86
CA LYS A 39 -22.22 -4.57 -6.26
C LYS A 39 -23.23 -5.07 -5.24
N ALA A 40 -23.63 -6.34 -5.31
CA ALA A 40 -24.61 -6.92 -4.39
C ALA A 40 -24.08 -6.90 -2.94
N VAL A 41 -22.83 -7.34 -2.73
CA VAL A 41 -22.22 -7.33 -1.40
C VAL A 41 -21.91 -5.91 -0.93
N ALA A 42 -21.47 -5.03 -1.83
CA ALA A 42 -21.29 -3.61 -1.49
C ALA A 42 -22.61 -2.94 -1.04
N ARG A 43 -23.75 -3.30 -1.63
CA ARG A 43 -25.07 -2.82 -1.18
C ARG A 43 -25.40 -3.29 0.22
N GLU A 44 -25.19 -4.57 0.52
CA GLU A 44 -25.45 -5.13 1.86
C GLU A 44 -24.57 -4.46 2.92
N GLN A 45 -23.29 -4.24 2.63
CA GLN A 45 -22.38 -3.52 3.53
C GLN A 45 -22.83 -2.08 3.78
N ILE A 46 -23.27 -1.36 2.75
CA ILE A 46 -23.80 0.00 2.90
C ILE A 46 -25.10 -0.01 3.71
N LYS A 47 -26.01 -0.94 3.47
CA LYS A 47 -27.24 -1.07 4.27
C LYS A 47 -26.95 -1.35 5.75
N GLN A 48 -25.94 -2.18 6.03
CA GLN A 48 -25.50 -2.45 7.40
C GLN A 48 -24.84 -1.21 8.06
N ALA A 49 -24.09 -0.43 7.28
CA ALA A 49 -23.44 0.79 7.76
C ALA A 49 -24.40 1.98 7.95
N LEU A 50 -25.45 2.07 7.12
CA LEU A 50 -26.52 3.04 7.24
C LEU A 50 -27.52 2.56 8.32
N THR A 51 -27.11 2.67 9.58
CA THR A 51 -27.97 2.32 10.73
C THR A 51 -29.17 3.28 10.78
N GLY A 52 -30.40 2.75 10.62
CA GLY A 52 -31.65 3.47 10.87
C GLY A 52 -32.81 3.01 9.99
N ASP A 53 -34.06 3.32 10.39
CA ASP A 53 -35.30 3.00 9.66
C ASP A 53 -35.48 3.80 8.36
N GLN A 54 -34.47 4.58 7.94
CA GLN A 54 -34.54 5.32 6.69
C GLN A 54 -34.25 4.41 5.51
N SER A 55 -35.28 4.18 4.70
CA SER A 55 -35.14 3.55 3.39
C SER A 55 -34.50 4.54 2.41
N TYR A 56 -33.27 4.26 1.98
CA TYR A 56 -32.59 5.00 0.93
C TYR A 56 -32.99 4.48 -0.46
N SER A 57 -32.99 5.35 -1.47
CA SER A 57 -33.29 4.93 -2.85
C SER A 57 -32.17 4.06 -3.43
N ASP A 58 -32.50 3.12 -4.31
CA ASP A 58 -31.50 2.30 -5.01
C ASP A 58 -30.52 3.15 -5.83
N GLY A 59 -31.00 4.28 -6.38
CA GLY A 59 -30.16 5.25 -7.07
C GLY A 59 -29.11 5.86 -6.15
N PHE A 60 -29.49 6.24 -4.92
CA PHE A 60 -28.56 6.74 -3.92
C PHE A 60 -27.55 5.68 -3.50
N ILE A 61 -27.99 4.45 -3.19
CA ILE A 61 -27.08 3.37 -2.78
C ILE A 61 -26.05 3.06 -3.90
N ASN A 62 -26.50 2.97 -5.16
CA ASN A 62 -25.61 2.71 -6.29
C ASN A 62 -24.62 3.85 -6.56
N ALA A 63 -25.06 5.10 -6.39
CA ALA A 63 -24.17 6.26 -6.47
C ALA A 63 -23.12 6.22 -5.36
N THR A 64 -23.51 5.88 -4.13
CA THR A 64 -22.60 5.75 -2.98
C THR A 64 -21.58 4.64 -3.18
N ILE A 65 -21.96 3.48 -3.73
CA ILE A 65 -20.99 2.42 -4.07
C ILE A 65 -19.98 2.94 -5.09
N THR A 66 -20.47 3.50 -6.19
CA THR A 66 -19.60 3.90 -7.32
C THR A 66 -18.66 5.04 -6.92
N LEU A 67 -19.19 6.10 -6.30
CA LEU A 67 -18.42 7.24 -5.82
C LEU A 67 -17.52 6.84 -4.66
N GLY A 68 -18.00 6.02 -3.72
CA GLY A 68 -17.22 5.53 -2.59
C GLY A 68 -16.01 4.72 -3.05
N THR A 69 -16.20 3.79 -4.00
CA THR A 69 -15.11 3.03 -4.62
C THR A 69 -14.13 3.95 -5.34
N ALA A 70 -14.62 4.91 -6.15
CA ALA A 70 -13.75 5.83 -6.87
C ALA A 70 -12.92 6.72 -5.93
N VAL A 71 -13.55 7.29 -4.90
CA VAL A 71 -12.87 8.13 -3.89
C VAL A 71 -11.87 7.30 -3.10
N SER A 72 -12.23 6.09 -2.68
CA SER A 72 -11.32 5.16 -1.98
C SER A 72 -10.08 4.85 -2.82
N ALA A 73 -10.28 4.54 -4.12
CA ALA A 73 -9.18 4.29 -5.04
C ALA A 73 -8.28 5.53 -5.22
N LEU A 74 -8.86 6.73 -5.36
CA LEU A 74 -8.10 7.97 -5.46
C LEU A 74 -7.28 8.26 -4.20
N ILE A 75 -7.85 8.03 -3.01
CA ILE A 75 -7.12 8.17 -1.74
C ILE A 75 -5.96 7.18 -1.69
N ALA A 76 -6.19 5.92 -2.07
CA ALA A 76 -5.13 4.92 -2.10
C ALA A 76 -3.99 5.30 -3.06
N LEU A 77 -4.32 5.81 -4.25
CA LEU A 77 -3.33 6.30 -5.20
C LEU A 77 -2.59 7.54 -4.69
N ALA A 78 -3.26 8.44 -3.97
CA ALA A 78 -2.62 9.59 -3.36
C ALA A 78 -1.62 9.18 -2.26
N ILE A 79 -2.01 8.23 -1.40
CA ILE A 79 -1.11 7.64 -0.40
C ILE A 79 0.10 7.00 -1.10
N LEU A 80 -0.13 6.25 -2.17
CA LEU A 80 0.93 5.59 -2.93
C LEU A 80 1.89 6.58 -3.61
N GLY A 81 1.36 7.72 -4.10
CA GLY A 81 2.17 8.85 -4.56
C GLY A 81 3.04 9.44 -3.45
N GLY A 82 2.52 9.51 -2.23
CA GLY A 82 3.28 9.85 -1.03
C GLY A 82 4.41 8.86 -0.74
N VAL A 83 4.11 7.55 -0.75
CA VAL A 83 5.12 6.49 -0.59
C VAL A 83 6.20 6.60 -1.67
N TYR A 84 5.82 6.79 -2.94
CA TYR A 84 6.75 7.02 -4.03
C TYR A 84 7.68 8.21 -3.77
N TYR A 85 7.15 9.33 -3.28
CA TYR A 85 7.95 10.49 -2.92
C TYR A 85 8.96 10.17 -1.80
N LEU A 86 8.55 9.42 -0.77
CA LEU A 86 9.45 8.99 0.31
C LEU A 86 10.58 8.08 -0.21
N VAL A 87 10.25 7.14 -1.11
CA VAL A 87 11.23 6.23 -1.72
C VAL A 87 12.21 7.01 -2.60
N ARG A 88 11.72 8.01 -3.34
CA ARG A 88 12.56 8.95 -4.08
C ARG A 88 13.49 9.74 -3.17
N SER A 89 12.97 10.25 -2.05
CA SER A 89 13.74 10.98 -1.03
C SER A 89 14.87 10.13 -0.43
N LEU A 90 14.63 8.82 -0.20
CA LEU A 90 15.65 7.85 0.20
C LEU A 90 16.72 7.65 -0.88
N ARG A 91 16.30 7.43 -2.13
CA ARG A 91 17.20 7.18 -3.27
C ARG A 91 18.14 8.37 -3.52
N GLU A 92 17.62 9.58 -3.42
CA GLU A 92 18.36 10.81 -3.70
C GLU A 92 19.18 11.31 -2.49
N GLY A 93 19.00 10.73 -1.29
CA GLY A 93 19.73 11.15 -0.09
C GLY A 93 19.41 12.58 0.34
N THR A 94 18.16 13.00 0.14
CA THR A 94 17.72 14.36 0.48
C THR A 94 17.79 14.62 1.99
N LYS A 95 17.69 15.89 2.42
CA LYS A 95 17.70 16.27 3.85
C LYS A 95 16.66 15.55 4.70
N SER A 96 15.56 15.10 4.10
CA SER A 96 14.47 14.37 4.75
C SER A 96 14.60 12.84 4.66
N ALA A 97 15.67 12.29 4.10
CA ALA A 97 15.80 10.87 3.82
C ALA A 97 15.71 9.99 5.09
N GLY A 98 16.26 10.45 6.22
CA GLY A 98 16.10 9.75 7.50
C GLY A 98 14.65 9.73 8.02
N MET A 99 13.89 10.80 7.78
CA MET A 99 12.44 10.81 8.08
C MET A 99 11.69 9.88 7.12
N ALA A 100 12.02 9.92 5.83
CA ALA A 100 11.41 9.05 4.83
C ALA A 100 11.62 7.58 5.16
N GLN A 101 12.81 7.19 5.61
CA GLN A 101 13.10 5.85 6.11
C GLN A 101 12.14 5.42 7.22
N ARG A 102 11.98 6.26 8.25
CA ARG A 102 11.12 5.96 9.41
C ARG A 102 9.66 5.81 8.99
N VAL A 103 9.17 6.70 8.14
CA VAL A 103 7.80 6.63 7.61
C VAL A 103 7.59 5.36 6.79
N LEU A 104 8.56 4.99 5.94
CA LEU A 104 8.48 3.77 5.15
C LEU A 104 8.51 2.50 6.00
N ILE A 105 9.17 2.49 7.16
CA ILE A 105 9.09 1.38 8.12
C ILE A 105 7.65 1.20 8.63
N TYR A 106 6.92 2.27 8.94
CA TYR A 106 5.50 2.17 9.32
C TYR A 106 4.64 1.58 8.19
N PHE A 107 4.88 2.02 6.94
CA PHE A 107 4.20 1.42 5.78
C PHE A 107 4.54 -0.06 5.61
N ALA A 108 5.78 -0.48 5.86
CA ALA A 108 6.16 -1.88 5.78
C ALA A 108 5.42 -2.74 6.82
N VAL A 109 5.29 -2.24 8.05
CA VAL A 109 4.49 -2.91 9.09
C VAL A 109 3.03 -3.01 8.65
N TYR A 110 2.45 -1.92 8.12
CA TYR A 110 1.08 -1.93 7.60
C TYR A 110 0.89 -2.98 6.49
N PHE A 111 1.77 -3.01 5.47
CA PHE A 111 1.67 -3.97 4.37
C PHE A 111 1.85 -5.41 4.83
N ALA A 112 2.77 -5.66 5.76
CA ALA A 112 2.99 -6.99 6.33
C ALA A 112 1.77 -7.47 7.15
N LEU A 113 1.24 -6.63 8.04
CA LEU A 113 0.03 -6.96 8.80
C LEU A 113 -1.18 -7.16 7.89
N ARG A 114 -1.34 -6.33 6.85
CA ARG A 114 -2.40 -6.49 5.85
C ARG A 114 -2.30 -7.85 5.17
N ALA A 115 -1.10 -8.26 4.76
CA ALA A 115 -0.89 -9.59 4.19
C ALA A 115 -1.24 -10.72 5.16
N LEU A 116 -0.95 -10.57 6.46
CA LEU A 116 -1.33 -11.55 7.47
C LEU A 116 -2.85 -11.67 7.65
N PHE A 117 -3.59 -10.56 7.55
CA PHE A 117 -5.06 -10.59 7.66
C PHE A 117 -5.75 -11.33 6.52
N LEU A 118 -5.08 -11.56 5.39
CA LEU A 118 -5.62 -12.37 4.30
C LEU A 118 -5.86 -13.82 4.70
N PHE A 119 -5.03 -14.37 5.60
CA PHE A 119 -5.17 -15.75 6.06
C PHE A 119 -6.40 -15.99 6.94
N VAL A 120 -7.00 -14.92 7.47
CA VAL A 120 -8.24 -14.99 8.25
C VAL A 120 -9.45 -14.43 7.51
N SER A 121 -9.27 -13.98 6.27
CA SER A 121 -10.32 -13.44 5.42
C SER A 121 -10.98 -14.54 4.59
N SER A 122 -12.31 -14.57 4.55
CA SER A 122 -13.05 -15.52 3.71
C SER A 122 -13.30 -14.92 2.33
N PRO A 123 -13.15 -15.70 1.25
CA PRO A 123 -13.56 -15.27 -0.09
C PRO A 123 -15.05 -14.93 -0.13
N ASP A 124 -15.42 -13.88 -0.85
CA ASP A 124 -16.82 -13.60 -1.17
C ASP A 124 -17.35 -14.64 -2.16
N SER A 125 -18.51 -15.23 -1.85
CA SER A 125 -19.08 -16.34 -2.62
C SER A 125 -19.48 -15.97 -4.05
N ASN A 126 -19.58 -14.68 -4.37
CA ASN A 126 -20.05 -14.19 -5.67
C ASN A 126 -18.94 -13.86 -6.68
N LEU A 127 -17.65 -13.98 -6.31
CA LEU A 127 -16.54 -13.76 -7.23
C LEU A 127 -15.77 -15.05 -7.51
N PRO A 128 -15.15 -15.19 -8.70
CA PRO A 128 -14.28 -16.32 -9.01
C PRO A 128 -13.15 -16.47 -7.99
N VAL A 129 -13.02 -17.65 -7.38
CA VAL A 129 -11.97 -17.95 -6.39
C VAL A 129 -10.56 -17.68 -6.95
N ALA A 130 -10.36 -17.90 -8.25
CA ALA A 130 -9.10 -17.61 -8.92
C ALA A 130 -8.70 -16.12 -8.82
N LEU A 131 -9.66 -15.19 -8.93
CA LEU A 131 -9.37 -13.75 -8.81
C LEU A 131 -8.95 -13.38 -7.39
N TYR A 132 -9.66 -13.91 -6.38
CA TYR A 132 -9.28 -13.75 -4.98
C TYR A 132 -7.90 -14.32 -4.68
N ALA A 133 -7.58 -15.50 -5.20
CA ALA A 133 -6.29 -16.14 -4.99
C ALA A 133 -5.14 -15.34 -5.63
N VAL A 134 -5.33 -14.84 -6.86
CA VAL A 134 -4.35 -14.00 -7.55
C VAL A 134 -4.11 -12.70 -6.78
N ASP A 135 -5.17 -12.00 -6.38
CA ASP A 135 -5.05 -10.76 -5.62
C ASP A 135 -4.39 -10.98 -4.25
N GLY A 136 -4.76 -12.05 -3.54
CA GLY A 136 -4.15 -12.42 -2.27
C GLY A 136 -2.64 -12.71 -2.40
N CYS A 137 -2.23 -13.44 -3.46
CA CYS A 137 -0.82 -13.67 -3.76
C CYS A 137 -0.05 -12.36 -3.98
N ILE A 138 -0.62 -11.42 -4.74
CA ILE A 138 -0.02 -10.10 -4.98
C ILE A 138 0.18 -9.37 -3.64
N GLN A 139 -0.84 -9.35 -2.78
CA GLN A 139 -0.76 -8.69 -1.48
C GLN A 139 0.26 -9.34 -0.53
N ILE A 140 0.42 -10.68 -0.55
CA ILE A 140 1.46 -11.37 0.22
C ILE A 140 2.85 -10.97 -0.26
N VAL A 141 3.08 -10.93 -1.57
CA VAL A 141 4.35 -10.49 -2.16
C VAL A 141 4.65 -9.05 -1.77
N ILE A 142 3.64 -8.16 -1.81
CA ILE A 142 3.77 -6.77 -1.35
C ILE A 142 4.21 -6.70 0.11
N GLY A 143 3.53 -7.43 1.00
CA GLY A 143 3.85 -7.46 2.43
C GLY A 143 5.27 -7.95 2.71
N ALA A 144 5.67 -9.07 2.06
CA ALA A 144 7.01 -9.63 2.20
C ALA A 144 8.09 -8.68 1.65
N ALA A 145 7.89 -8.12 0.45
CA ALA A 145 8.83 -7.20 -0.17
C ALA A 145 9.00 -5.92 0.66
N ALA A 146 7.92 -5.36 1.20
CA ALA A 146 7.97 -4.19 2.07
C ALA A 146 8.72 -4.47 3.38
N ALA A 147 8.50 -5.64 4.00
CA ALA A 147 9.22 -6.06 5.20
C ALA A 147 10.74 -6.21 4.94
N VAL A 148 11.12 -6.84 3.82
CA VAL A 148 12.53 -6.98 3.43
C VAL A 148 13.14 -5.61 3.10
N ALA A 149 12.42 -4.74 2.41
CA ALA A 149 12.88 -3.39 2.12
C ALA A 149 13.15 -2.58 3.41
N ALA A 150 12.25 -2.68 4.40
CA ALA A 150 12.45 -2.06 5.70
C ALA A 150 13.70 -2.62 6.41
N TYR A 151 13.84 -3.95 6.47
CA TYR A 151 15.00 -4.61 7.07
C TYR A 151 16.32 -4.15 6.42
N LEU A 152 16.40 -4.15 5.09
CA LEU A 152 17.58 -3.73 4.35
C LEU A 152 17.91 -2.24 4.57
N SER A 153 16.88 -1.40 4.70
CA SER A 153 17.07 0.03 5.00
C SER A 153 17.68 0.24 6.39
N MET A 154 17.42 -0.64 7.35
CA MET A 154 17.93 -0.56 8.73
C MET A 154 19.35 -1.09 8.90
N ASN A 155 19.99 -1.59 7.83
CA ASN A 155 21.38 -2.00 7.86
C ASN A 155 22.28 -0.82 8.33
N LYS A 156 23.32 -1.11 9.12
CA LYS A 156 24.23 -0.12 9.68
C LYS A 156 24.77 0.85 8.62
N ASP A 157 25.21 0.33 7.48
CA ASP A 157 25.78 1.16 6.40
C ASP A 157 24.73 2.10 5.81
N ALA A 158 23.49 1.64 5.66
CA ALA A 158 22.37 2.43 5.18
C ALA A 158 22.00 3.54 6.18
N VAL A 159 21.92 3.22 7.48
CA VAL A 159 21.61 4.18 8.54
C VAL A 159 22.71 5.23 8.66
N GLU A 160 23.99 4.81 8.68
CA GLU A 160 25.11 5.75 8.73
C GLU A 160 25.15 6.69 7.54
N TRP A 161 24.89 6.16 6.34
CA TRP A 161 24.81 6.99 5.13
C TRP A 161 23.68 8.02 5.23
N LEU A 162 22.49 7.60 5.67
CA LEU A 162 21.34 8.49 5.86
C LEU A 162 21.59 9.59 6.90
N LEU A 163 22.26 9.24 8.01
CA LEU A 163 22.66 10.21 9.04
C LEU A 163 23.70 11.21 8.53
N LYS A 164 24.64 10.79 7.68
CA LYS A 164 25.64 11.68 7.05
C LYS A 164 25.00 12.63 6.02
N THR A 165 23.91 12.20 5.37
CA THR A 165 23.14 13.05 4.43
C THR A 165 22.17 14.01 5.12
N ALA A 166 21.88 13.82 6.41
CA ALA A 166 21.05 14.73 7.19
C ALA A 166 21.82 16.04 7.49
N PRO A 167 21.17 17.22 7.44
CA PRO A 167 21.81 18.47 7.83
C PRO A 167 22.24 18.39 9.31
N LYS A 168 23.49 18.77 9.60
CA LYS A 168 23.95 18.95 10.98
C LYS A 168 23.16 20.11 11.63
N PRO A 169 22.78 19.97 12.91
CA PRO A 169 22.09 21.03 13.65
C PRO A 169 22.94 22.31 13.73
#